data_AF-A0A543JHG1-F1
#
_entry.id   AF-A0A543JHG1-F1
#
_cell.length_a   1.000
_cell.length_b   1.000
_cell.length_c   1.000
_cell.angle_alpha   90.00
_cell.angle_beta   90.00
_cell.angle_gamma   90.00
#
_symmetry.space_group_name_H-M   'P 1'
#
loop_
_entity.id
_entity.type
_entity.pdbx_description
1 polymer ?
#
loop_
_entity_poly.entity_id
_entity_poly.type
_entity_poly.pdbx_seq_one_letter_code
_entity_poly.pdbx_strand_id
1 'polypeptide(L)'
;MQAMTAGMVGLKQAAESGSFAISQDGAEAYLKAIDRAEQDLFKLDRQVGLLRQDVKLGTSPDATALTSYNRENVEGGAGTSGIVPAIEQLRSALSEAREALQKAIENYREVDSSNASTYKRY
;
A
#
# COMPACT_ATOMS: atom_id res chain seq x y z
N MET A 1 -8.10 -3.43 -6.08
CA MET A 1 -7.55 -2.86 -4.83
C MET A 1 -7.40 -3.92 -3.75
N GLN A 2 -8.47 -4.57 -3.29
CA GLN A 2 -8.40 -5.58 -2.21
C GLN A 2 -7.32 -6.66 -2.42
N ALA A 3 -7.19 -7.25 -3.61
CA ALA A 3 -6.15 -8.23 -3.89
C ALA A 3 -4.72 -7.67 -3.78
N MET A 4 -4.52 -6.40 -4.15
CA MET A 4 -3.21 -5.74 -4.01
C MET A 4 -2.90 -5.47 -2.55
N THR A 5 -3.87 -4.96 -1.79
CA THR A 5 -3.76 -4.76 -0.33
C THR A 5 -3.44 -6.08 0.37
N ALA A 6 -4.16 -7.16 0.04
CA ALA A 6 -3.89 -8.50 0.59
C ALA A 6 -2.49 -9.00 0.24
N GLY A 7 -2.01 -8.75 -0.98
CA GLY A 7 -0.64 -9.07 -1.39
C GLY A 7 0.41 -8.32 -0.55
N MET A 8 0.19 -7.05 -0.24
CA MET A 8 1.10 -6.26 0.60
C MET A 8 1.08 -6.71 2.07
N VAL A 9 -0.09 -7.06 2.61
CA VAL A 9 -0.21 -7.67 3.93
C VAL A 9 0.56 -9.00 3.99
N GLY A 10 0.41 -9.84 2.96
CA GLY A 10 1.17 -11.09 2.86
C GLY A 10 2.68 -10.86 2.77
N LEU A 11 3.11 -9.85 2.02
CA LEU A 11 4.53 -9.47 1.92
C LEU A 11 5.10 -9.02 3.27
N LYS A 12 4.37 -8.17 4.00
CA LYS A 12 4.70 -7.75 5.37
C LYS A 12 4.90 -8.96 6.28
N GLN A 13 3.91 -9.87 6.33
CA GLN A 13 3.97 -11.08 7.16
C GLN A 13 5.16 -11.97 6.82
N ALA A 14 5.47 -12.11 5.53
CA ALA A 14 6.57 -12.94 5.08
C ALA A 14 7.94 -12.32 5.40
N ALA A 15 8.04 -10.98 5.38
CA ALA A 15 9.22 -10.25 5.83
C ALA A 15 9.40 -10.32 7.35
N GLU A 16 8.33 -10.13 8.13
CA GLU A 16 8.37 -10.17 9.61
C GLU A 16 8.69 -11.56 10.17
N SER A 17 8.18 -12.62 9.53
CA SER A 17 8.42 -14.00 9.96
C SER A 17 9.84 -14.50 9.65
N GLY A 18 10.64 -13.74 8.88
CA GLY A 18 11.93 -14.22 8.36
C GLY A 18 11.79 -15.39 7.39
N SER A 19 10.56 -15.73 6.96
CA SER A 19 10.29 -16.82 6.01
C SER A 19 10.79 -16.50 4.61
N PHE A 20 11.10 -15.23 4.33
CA PHE A 20 11.74 -14.79 3.10
C PHE A 20 13.26 -14.87 3.21
N ALA A 21 13.87 -15.92 2.67
CA ALA A 21 15.27 -15.88 2.24
C ALA A 21 15.37 -15.04 0.96
N ILE A 22 15.21 -13.72 1.08
CA ILE A 22 15.34 -12.80 -0.05
C ILE A 22 16.79 -12.36 -0.17
N SER A 23 17.36 -12.40 -1.39
CA SER A 23 18.64 -11.75 -1.62
C SER A 23 18.50 -10.24 -1.45
N GLN A 24 19.57 -9.54 -1.06
CA GLN A 24 19.55 -8.08 -0.95
C GLN A 24 19.05 -7.43 -2.25
N ASP A 25 19.53 -7.89 -3.41
CA ASP A 25 19.09 -7.41 -4.72
C ASP A 25 17.59 -7.63 -4.96
N GLY A 26 17.06 -8.77 -4.50
CA GLY A 26 15.63 -9.06 -4.55
C GLY A 26 14.82 -8.10 -3.67
N ALA A 27 15.28 -7.85 -2.45
CA ALA A 27 14.64 -6.93 -1.52
C ALA A 27 14.61 -5.49 -2.07
N GLU A 28 15.73 -5.04 -2.64
CA GLU A 28 15.84 -3.73 -3.28
C GLU A 28 14.88 -3.59 -4.48
N ALA A 29 14.68 -4.66 -5.25
CA ALA A 29 13.70 -4.66 -6.33
C ALA A 29 12.26 -4.47 -5.82
N TYR A 30 11.89 -5.13 -4.71
CA TYR A 30 10.58 -4.94 -4.06
C TYR A 30 10.41 -3.53 -3.49
N LEU A 31 11.42 -2.99 -2.79
CA LEU A 31 11.38 -1.62 -2.29
C LEU A 31 11.17 -0.62 -3.43
N LYS A 32 11.90 -0.79 -4.54
CA LYS A 32 11.74 0.07 -5.72
C LYS A 32 10.37 -0.07 -6.37
N ALA A 33 9.74 -1.23 -6.31
CA ALA A 33 8.37 -1.42 -6.81
C ALA A 33 7.35 -0.72 -5.90
N ILE A 34 7.52 -0.81 -4.58
CA ILE A 34 6.69 -0.12 -3.59
C ILE A 34 6.83 1.40 -3.77
N ASP A 35 8.05 1.93 -3.85
CA ASP A 35 8.28 3.37 -4.02
C ASP A 35 7.61 3.91 -5.30
N ARG A 36 7.62 3.14 -6.40
CA ARG A 36 6.91 3.52 -7.63
C ARG A 36 5.40 3.52 -7.44
N ALA A 37 4.86 2.51 -6.78
CA ALA A 37 3.43 2.42 -6.50
C ALA A 37 2.97 3.61 -5.63
N GLU A 38 3.74 3.97 -4.59
CA GLU A 38 3.47 5.15 -3.76
C GLU A 38 3.50 6.45 -4.56
N GLN A 39 4.47 6.61 -5.47
CA GLN A 39 4.54 7.79 -6.35
C GLN A 39 3.35 7.87 -7.30
N ASP A 40 2.90 6.75 -7.86
CA ASP A 40 1.74 6.72 -8.75
C ASP A 40 0.45 7.00 -7.98
N LEU A 41 0.32 6.46 -6.75
CA LEU A 41 -0.77 6.81 -5.87
C LEU A 41 -0.75 8.31 -5.52
N PHE A 42 0.41 8.89 -5.24
CA PHE A 42 0.54 10.33 -4.98
C PHE A 42 0.07 11.18 -6.16
N LYS A 43 0.39 10.79 -7.40
CA LYS A 43 -0.12 11.48 -8.60
C LYS A 43 -1.65 11.42 -8.70
N LEU A 44 -2.28 10.38 -8.14
CA LEU A 44 -3.74 10.26 -8.10
C LEU A 44 -4.41 11.19 -7.07
N ASP A 45 -3.69 11.78 -6.12
CA ASP A 45 -4.31 12.60 -5.05
C ASP A 45 -5.18 13.74 -5.60
N ARG A 46 -4.74 14.39 -6.68
CA ARG A 46 -5.53 15.44 -7.32
C ARG A 46 -6.84 14.87 -7.90
N GLN A 47 -6.79 13.69 -8.52
CA GLN A 47 -7.97 13.06 -9.12
C GLN A 47 -8.93 12.58 -8.03
N VAL A 48 -8.41 12.00 -6.96
CA VAL A 48 -9.19 11.62 -5.77
C VAL A 48 -9.87 12.84 -5.15
N GLY A 49 -9.14 13.96 -5.02
CA GLY A 49 -9.72 15.22 -4.54
C GLY A 49 -10.83 15.77 -5.43
N LEU A 50 -10.79 15.53 -6.74
CA LEU A 50 -11.87 15.89 -7.66
C LEU A 50 -13.09 14.96 -7.50
N LEU A 51 -12.86 13.66 -7.32
CA LEU A 51 -13.94 12.69 -7.12
C LEU A 51 -14.75 12.96 -5.85
N ARG A 52 -14.11 13.47 -4.80
CA ARG A 52 -14.78 13.85 -3.54
C ARG A 52 -15.67 15.09 -3.67
N GLN A 53 -15.61 15.82 -4.79
CA GLN A 53 -16.45 16.99 -5.01
C GLN A 53 -17.84 16.59 -5.49
N ASP A 54 -18.86 17.29 -5.01
CA ASP A 54 -20.21 17.12 -5.52
C ASP A 54 -20.28 17.51 -7.00
N VAL A 55 -20.89 16.65 -7.80
CA VAL A 55 -21.19 16.96 -9.19
C VAL A 55 -22.22 18.08 -9.26
N LYS A 56 -21.90 19.13 -10.03
CA LYS A 56 -22.74 20.33 -10.13
C LYS A 56 -23.83 20.15 -11.18
N LEU A 57 -24.84 19.35 -10.86
CA LEU A 57 -25.94 19.02 -11.77
C LEU A 57 -27.20 19.87 -11.57
N GLY A 58 -27.18 20.82 -10.63
CA GLY A 58 -28.33 21.64 -10.25
C GLY A 58 -29.09 21.08 -9.04
N THR A 59 -30.33 21.54 -8.83
CA THR A 59 -31.14 21.24 -7.63
C THR A 59 -32.40 20.44 -7.95
N SER A 60 -32.52 19.86 -9.15
CA SER A 60 -33.63 18.95 -9.45
C SER A 60 -33.55 17.70 -8.55
N PRO A 61 -34.66 17.00 -8.31
CA PRO A 61 -34.65 15.74 -7.58
C PRO A 61 -33.65 14.73 -8.16
N ASP A 62 -33.60 14.59 -9.49
CA ASP A 62 -32.68 13.69 -10.18
C ASP A 62 -31.22 14.12 -10.03
N ALA A 63 -30.94 15.43 -10.12
CA ALA A 63 -29.59 15.97 -9.91
C ALA A 63 -29.08 15.70 -8.48
N THR A 64 -29.97 15.81 -7.50
CA THR A 64 -29.66 15.54 -6.09
C THR A 64 -29.41 14.04 -5.87
N ALA A 65 -30.24 13.18 -6.46
CA ALA A 65 -30.06 11.73 -6.37
C ALA A 65 -28.74 11.27 -6.98
N LEU A 66 -28.39 11.79 -8.16
CA LEU A 66 -27.13 11.44 -8.83
C LEU A 66 -25.90 11.97 -8.10
N THR A 67 -26.00 13.15 -7.49
CA THR A 67 -24.93 13.69 -6.63
C THR A 67 -24.66 12.78 -5.44
N SER A 68 -25.72 12.37 -4.74
CA SER A 68 -25.62 11.44 -3.60
C SER A 68 -25.05 10.08 -4.02
N TYR A 69 -25.51 9.52 -5.14
CA TYR A 69 -25.00 8.26 -5.67
C TYR A 69 -23.51 8.34 -6.00
N ASN A 70 -23.05 9.39 -6.68
CA ASN A 70 -21.63 9.56 -6.99
C ASN A 70 -20.79 9.68 -5.72
N ARG A 71 -21.26 10.45 -4.73
CA ARG A 71 -20.59 10.59 -3.44
C ARG A 71 -20.48 9.24 -2.71
N GLU A 72 -21.55 8.44 -2.70
CA GLU A 72 -21.56 7.12 -2.08
C GLU A 72 -20.57 6.15 -2.76
N ASN A 73 -20.44 6.19 -4.08
CA ASN A 73 -19.44 5.38 -4.79
C ASN A 73 -17.99 5.80 -4.47
N VAL A 74 -17.79 7.09 -4.20
CA VAL A 74 -16.47 7.64 -3.92
C VAL A 74 -16.04 7.34 -2.49
N GLU A 75 -16.89 7.67 -1.51
CA GLU A 75 -16.60 7.54 -0.07
C GLU A 75 -16.94 6.14 0.48
N GLY A 76 -17.86 5.43 -0.17
CA GLY A 76 -18.42 4.17 0.32
C GLY A 76 -19.81 4.35 0.93
N GLY A 77 -20.56 3.25 0.94
CA GLY A 77 -21.94 3.19 1.42
C GLY A 77 -22.16 2.04 2.40
N ALA A 78 -23.42 1.74 2.71
CA ALA A 78 -23.80 0.65 3.60
C ALA A 78 -23.40 -0.72 2.98
N GLY A 79 -22.17 -1.16 3.26
CA GLY A 79 -21.63 -2.47 2.84
C GLY A 79 -20.66 -2.42 1.66
N THR A 80 -20.34 -1.25 1.09
CA THR A 80 -19.38 -1.10 0.00
C THR A 80 -18.26 -0.14 0.38
N SER A 81 -16.99 -0.54 0.20
CA SER A 81 -15.87 0.39 0.28
C SER A 81 -15.84 1.24 -0.99
N GLY A 82 -15.86 2.56 -0.82
CA GLY A 82 -15.64 3.49 -1.91
C GLY A 82 -14.21 3.42 -2.45
N ILE A 83 -13.97 4.07 -3.58
CA ILE A 83 -12.63 4.11 -4.19
C ILE A 83 -11.61 4.82 -3.29
N VAL A 84 -12.05 5.85 -2.57
CA VAL A 84 -11.23 6.64 -1.65
C VAL A 84 -10.67 5.79 -0.51
N PRO A 85 -11.50 5.14 0.35
CA PRO A 85 -10.96 4.33 1.44
C PRO A 85 -10.15 3.15 0.93
N ALA A 86 -10.46 2.61 -0.26
CA ALA A 86 -9.65 1.56 -0.88
C ALA A 86 -8.22 2.06 -1.22
N ILE A 87 -8.09 3.29 -1.76
CA ILE A 87 -6.79 3.92 -2.04
C ILE A 87 -6.01 4.16 -0.75
N GLU A 88 -6.67 4.67 0.29
CA GLU A 88 -6.06 4.91 1.60
C GLU A 88 -5.57 3.60 2.24
N GLN A 89 -6.36 2.53 2.18
CA GLN A 89 -5.96 1.19 2.65
C GLN A 89 -4.74 0.64 1.89
N LEU A 90 -4.70 0.83 0.56
CA LEU A 90 -3.55 0.41 -0.23
C LEU A 90 -2.27 1.18 0.15
N ARG A 91 -2.37 2.49 0.39
CA ARG A 91 -1.23 3.30 0.87
C ARG A 91 -0.70 2.81 2.20
N SER A 92 -1.58 2.55 3.17
CA SER A 92 -1.18 2.01 4.47
C SER A 92 -0.45 0.68 4.30
N ALA A 93 -1.02 -0.24 3.52
CA ALA A 93 -0.44 -1.55 3.31
C ALA A 93 0.93 -1.49 2.60
N LEU A 94 1.11 -0.58 1.64
CA LEU A 94 2.41 -0.33 0.98
C LEU A 94 3.46 0.18 1.97
N SER A 95 3.11 1.18 2.79
CA SER A 95 4.01 1.75 3.80
C SER A 95 4.43 0.69 4.83
N GLU A 96 3.48 -0.09 5.34
CA GLU A 96 3.76 -1.15 6.31
C GLU A 96 4.62 -2.27 5.70
N ALA A 97 4.37 -2.65 4.45
CA ALA A 97 5.19 -3.65 3.75
C ALA A 97 6.62 -3.13 3.53
N ARG A 98 6.80 -1.85 3.22
CA ARG A 98 8.10 -1.20 3.06
C ARG A 98 8.91 -1.24 4.36
N GLU A 99 8.29 -0.86 5.46
CA GLU A 99 8.93 -0.88 6.79
C GLU A 99 9.33 -2.29 7.21
N ALA A 100 8.45 -3.27 7.00
CA ALA A 100 8.75 -4.67 7.31
C ALA A 100 9.90 -5.21 6.47
N LEU A 101 9.94 -4.90 5.17
CA LEU A 101 11.05 -5.29 4.30
C LEU A 101 12.37 -4.65 4.72
N GLN A 102 12.38 -3.37 5.08
CA GLN A 102 13.60 -2.70 5.55
C GLN A 102 14.17 -3.37 6.81
N LYS A 103 13.31 -3.63 7.79
CA LYS A 103 13.70 -4.34 9.02
C LYS A 103 14.23 -5.75 8.72
N ALA A 104 13.60 -6.47 7.78
CA ALA A 104 14.06 -7.79 7.38
C ALA A 104 15.47 -7.77 6.75
N ILE A 105 15.77 -6.76 5.91
CA ILE A 105 17.10 -6.57 5.32
C ILE A 105 18.15 -6.25 6.40
N GLU A 106 17.82 -5.37 7.34
CA GLU A 106 18.70 -5.00 8.45
C GLU A 106 19.05 -6.22 9.30
N ASN A 107 18.05 -7.00 9.71
CA ASN A 107 18.23 -8.24 10.47
C ASN A 107 19.10 -9.25 9.71
N TYR A 108 18.90 -9.41 8.40
CA TYR A 108 19.71 -10.32 7.60
C TYR A 108 21.18 -9.91 7.56
N ARG A 109 21.46 -8.61 7.38
CA ARG A 109 22.85 -8.07 7.40
C ARG A 109 23.53 -8.27 8.75
N GLU A 110 22.81 -8.06 9.85
CA GLU A 110 23.35 -8.28 11.19
C GLU A 110 23.69 -9.75 11.43
N VAL A 111 22.77 -10.67 11.10
CA VAL A 111 22.98 -12.12 11.25
C VAL A 111 24.15 -12.60 10.38
N ASP A 112 24.20 -12.20 9.11
CA ASP A 112 25.29 -12.61 8.20
C ASP A 112 26.65 -12.07 8.67
N SER A 113 26.72 -10.81 9.10
CA SER A 113 27.95 -10.22 9.64
C SER A 113 28.44 -10.90 10.93
N SER A 114 27.50 -11.28 11.81
CA SER A 114 27.81 -11.98 13.06
C SER A 114 28.33 -13.40 12.81
N ASN A 115 27.73 -14.11 11.84
CA ASN A 115 28.17 -15.44 11.43
C ASN A 115 29.54 -15.39 10.76
N ALA A 116 29.77 -14.46 9.82
CA ALA A 116 31.06 -14.28 9.16
C ALA A 116 32.20 -13.97 10.14
N SER A 117 31.91 -13.24 11.23
CA SER A 117 32.89 -12.97 12.30
C SER A 117 33.23 -14.21 13.15
N THR A 118 32.27 -15.12 13.32
CA THR A 118 32.43 -16.38 14.05
C THR A 118 33.28 -17.37 13.26
N TYR A 119 33.08 -17.47 11.94
CA TYR A 119 33.85 -18.39 11.08
C TYR A 119 35.28 -17.94 10.78
N LYS A 120 35.62 -16.65 10.93
CA LYS A 120 37.01 -16.15 10.77
C LYS A 120 37.92 -16.44 11.98
N ARG A 121 37.39 -16.98 13.07
CA ARG A 121 38.11 -17.21 14.33
C ARG A 121 38.62 -18.65 14.53
N TYR A 122 38.39 -19.53 13.55
CA TYR A 122 38.93 -20.89 13.48
C TYR A 122 39.78 -21.05 12.23
#